data_AF-A0A529HG63-F1
#
_entry.id   AF-A0A529HG63-F1
#
_cell.length_a   1.000
_cell.length_b   1.000
_cell.length_c   1.000
_cell.angle_alpha   90.00
_cell.angle_beta   90.00
_cell.angle_gamma   90.00
#
_symmetry.space_group_name_H-M   'P 1'
#
loop_
_entity.id
_entity.type
_entity.pdbx_description
1 polymer ?
#
loop_
_entity_poly.entity_id
_entity_poly.type
_entity_poly.pdbx_seq_one_letter_code
_entity_poly.pdbx_strand_id
1 'polypeptide(L)' 'MPPALKATAEQLWATHSNAYDYAAQRPHASEADRRHYEEVFASTVYETDHPVVRVHPETGE' A
#
# COMPACT_ATOMS: atom_id res chain seq x y z
N MET A 1 -18.18 -3.27 -10.20
CA MET A 1 -17.37 -4.50 -10.08
C MET A 1 -18.27 -5.72 -10.34
N PRO A 2 -17.80 -6.76 -11.06
CA PRO A 2 -18.55 -8.01 -11.22
C PRO A 2 -18.96 -8.61 -9.87
N PRO A 3 -20.14 -9.24 -9.74
CA PRO A 3 -20.65 -9.72 -8.45
C PRO A 3 -19.70 -10.67 -7.72
N ALA A 4 -19.03 -11.57 -8.45
CA ALA A 4 -18.06 -12.49 -7.87
C ALA A 4 -16.85 -11.76 -7.26
N LEU A 5 -16.28 -10.79 -7.98
CA LEU A 5 -15.15 -9.99 -7.48
C LEU A 5 -15.58 -9.10 -6.30
N LYS A 6 -16.84 -8.63 -6.29
CA LYS A 6 -17.39 -7.85 -5.17
C LYS A 6 -17.47 -8.67 -3.89
N ALA A 7 -18.05 -9.86 -3.95
CA ALA A 7 -18.13 -10.75 -2.80
C ALA A 7 -16.74 -11.11 -2.27
N THR A 8 -15.77 -11.35 -3.16
CA THR A 8 -14.37 -11.59 -2.74
C THR A 8 -13.77 -10.37 -2.05
N ALA A 9 -13.85 -9.19 -2.66
CA ALA A 9 -13.23 -7.98 -2.11
C ALA A 9 -13.82 -7.58 -0.75
N GLU A 10 -15.13 -7.76 -0.54
CA GLU A 10 -15.81 -7.48 0.73
C GLU A 10 -15.31 -8.34 1.91
N GLN A 11 -14.64 -9.46 1.62
CA GLN A 11 -14.12 -10.39 2.63
C GLN A 11 -12.60 -10.33 2.80
N LEU A 12 -11.90 -9.60 1.92
CA LEU A 12 -10.45 -9.55 1.92
C LEU A 12 -9.91 -8.48 2.86
N TRP A 13 -8.76 -8.80 3.44
CA TRP A 13 -7.88 -7.87 4.14
C TRP A 13 -6.56 -7.77 3.40
N ALA A 14 -5.97 -6.58 3.43
CA ALA A 14 -4.66 -6.32 2.85
C ALA A 14 -3.74 -5.76 3.92
N THR A 15 -2.53 -6.30 3.97
CA THR A 15 -1.43 -5.72 4.76
C THR A 15 -0.78 -4.62 3.93
N HIS A 16 -0.79 -3.40 4.44
CA HIS A 16 -0.12 -2.27 3.84
C HIS A 16 1.19 -2.01 4.59
N SER A 17 2.27 -1.78 3.83
CA SER A 17 3.58 -1.47 4.40
C SER A 17 4.23 -0.29 3.68
N ASN A 18 5.03 0.49 4.43
CA ASN A 18 5.91 1.50 3.84
C ASN A 18 7.21 0.90 3.29
N ALA A 19 7.51 -0.37 3.57
CA ALA A 19 8.67 -1.09 3.07
C ALA A 19 8.43 -1.63 1.64
N TYR A 20 8.02 -0.74 0.73
CA TYR A 20 7.78 -1.07 -0.67
C TYR A 20 8.99 -0.76 -1.53
N ASP A 21 9.23 -1.56 -2.58
CA ASP A 21 10.32 -1.32 -3.53
C ASP A 21 9.98 -0.21 -4.53
N TYR A 22 9.92 1.04 -4.05
CA TYR A 22 9.75 2.22 -4.89
C TYR A 22 10.93 2.44 -5.84
N ALA A 23 12.10 1.89 -5.51
CA ALA A 23 13.30 1.98 -6.31
C ALA A 23 13.14 1.22 -7.64
N ALA A 24 12.57 0.01 -7.61
CA ALA A 24 12.30 -0.78 -8.81
C ALA A 24 11.28 -0.13 -9.76
N GLN A 25 10.41 0.75 -9.27
CA GLN A 25 9.41 1.46 -10.08
C GLN A 25 9.87 2.83 -10.59
N ARG A 26 11.03 3.31 -10.15
CA ARG A 26 11.64 4.56 -10.64
C ARG A 26 12.86 4.22 -11.51
N PRO A 27 12.69 3.98 -12.82
CA PRO A 27 13.77 3.54 -13.71
C PRO A 27 14.93 4.53 -13.85
N HIS A 28 14.81 5.74 -13.30
CA HIS A 28 15.83 6.78 -13.29
C HIS A 28 16.31 7.16 -11.87
N ALA A 29 15.90 6.42 -10.83
CA ALA A 29 16.40 6.68 -9.49
C ALA A 29 17.88 6.31 -9.39
N SER A 30 18.69 7.24 -8.89
CA SER A 30 20.09 6.95 -8.59
C SER A 30 20.21 6.06 -7.34
N GLU A 31 21.38 5.44 -7.13
CA GLU A 31 21.65 4.72 -5.88
C GLU A 31 21.55 5.63 -4.64
N ALA A 32 21.88 6.91 -4.78
CA ALA A 32 21.73 7.89 -3.71
C ALA A 32 20.25 8.14 -3.35
N ASP A 33 19.38 8.22 -4.36
CA ASP A 33 17.93 8.37 -4.15
C ASP A 33 17.34 7.13 -3.47
N ARG A 34 17.81 5.92 -3.85
CA ARG A 34 17.42 4.66 -3.19
C ARG A 34 17.82 4.64 -1.72
N ARG A 35 19.10 4.94 -1.44
CA ARG A 35 19.62 5.00 -0.07
C ARG A 35 18.86 6.02 0.77
N HIS A 36 18.63 7.22 0.24
CA HIS A 36 17.89 8.25 0.95
C HIS A 36 16.46 7.81 1.27
N TYR A 37 15.79 7.12 0.34
CA TYR A 37 14.47 6.55 0.57
C TYR A 37 14.49 5.47 1.68
N GLU A 38 15.44 4.54 1.65
CA GLU A 38 15.61 3.51 2.67
C GLU A 38 15.93 4.12 4.05
N GLU A 39 16.82 5.10 4.10
CA GLU A 39 17.31 5.75 5.32
C GLU A 39 16.30 6.71 5.95
N VAL A 40 15.37 7.27 5.17
CA VAL A 40 14.38 8.25 5.66
C VAL A 40 12.99 7.65 5.72
N PHE A 41 12.46 7.19 4.59
CA PHE A 41 11.07 6.76 4.47
C PHE A 41 10.82 5.36 5.02
N ALA A 42 11.74 4.42 4.75
CA ALA A 42 11.68 3.04 5.27
C ALA A 42 12.54 2.84 6.53
N SER A 43 12.97 3.94 7.17
CA SER A 43 13.80 3.93 8.39
C SER A 43 13.15 3.18 9.56
N THR A 44 11.82 3.17 9.60
CA THR A 44 11.00 2.33 10.46
C THR A 44 9.96 1.65 9.60
N VAL A 45 9.81 0.34 9.74
CA VAL A 45 8.79 -0.43 9.01
C VAL A 45 7.45 -0.26 9.74
N TYR A 46 6.47 0.26 9.02
CA TYR A 46 5.08 0.34 9.44
C TYR A 46 4.30 -0.70 8.65
N GLU A 47 3.57 -1.56 9.36
CA GLU A 47 2.64 -2.51 8.77
C GLU A 47 1.26 -2.32 9.38
N THR A 48 0.23 -2.33 8.56
CA THR A 48 -1.15 -2.22 9.04
C THR A 48 -2.09 -2.99 8.13
N ASP A 49 -2.94 -3.80 8.75
CA ASP A 49 -3.99 -4.51 8.05
C ASP A 49 -5.22 -3.60 7.87
N HIS A 50 -5.65 -3.48 6.63
CA HIS A 50 -6.84 -2.74 6.25
C HIS A 50 -7.81 -3.63 5.47
N PRO A 51 -9.13 -3.47 5.70
CA PRO A 51 -10.10 -4.16 4.86
C PRO A 51 -10.01 -3.62 3.44
N VAL A 52 -10.09 -4.50 2.44
CA VAL A 52 -10.01 -4.12 1.02
C VAL A 52 -11.20 -3.24 0.62
N VAL A 53 -12.35 -3.43 1.26
CA VAL A 53 -13.51 -2.56 1.15
C VAL A 53 -13.75 -1.89 2.50
N ARG A 54 -13.83 -0.56 2.50
CA ARG A 54 -14.24 0.24 3.67
C ARG A 54 -15.45 1.07 3.32
N VAL A 55 -16.29 1.32 4.32
CA VAL A 55 -17.38 2.28 4.21
C VAL A 55 -16.82 3.69 4.49
N HIS A 56 -17.12 4.64 3.60
CA HIS A 56 -16.71 6.02 3.72
C HIS A 56 -17.44 6.65 4.92
N PRO A 57 -16.71 7.26 5.87
CA PRO A 57 -17.28 7.65 7.16
C PRO A 57 -18.32 8.77 7.06
N GLU A 58 -18.30 9.57 5.99
CA GLU A 58 -19.21 10.70 5.81
C GLU A 58 -20.36 10.41 4.84
N THR A 59 -20.14 9.56 3.85
CA THR A 59 -21.10 9.32 2.75
C THR A 59 -21.76 7.95 2.86
N GLY A 60 -21.17 7.02 3.61
CA GLY A 60 -21.66 5.65 3.73
C GLY A 60 -21.40 4.79 2.50
N GLU A 61 -20.62 5.29 1.53
CA GLU A 61 -20.24 4.57 0.30
C GLU A 61 -19.17 3.50 0.53
#